data_AF-A0A527GMG6-F1
#
_entry.id   AF-A0A527GMG6-F1
#
_cell.length_a   1.000
_cell.length_b   1.000
_cell.length_c   1.000
_cell.angle_alpha   90.00
_cell.angle_beta   90.00
_cell.angle_gamma   90.00
#
_symmetry.space_group_name_H-M   'P 1'
#
loop_
_entity.id
_entity.type
_entity.pdbx_description
1 polymer ?
#
loop_
_entity_poly.entity_id
_entity_poly.type
_entity_poly.pdbx_seq_one_letter_code
_entity_poly.pdbx_strand_id
1 'polypeptide(L)'
;MRIRERLLDSERLMEETGCYDGITELTLRNQDPLKFETLHTKLRAYCVSAREMARRISASPGVREVGEMVVAIYTPEGDAIALSNGIMVHVHTMSRFIKWMIKNGYEDNPRIREGDIFANNDAFIGT
;
A
#
# COMPACT_ATOMS: atom_id res chain seq x y z
N MET A 1 -14.62 -13.46 4.12
CA MET A 1 -13.41 -13.90 3.42
C MET A 1 -12.23 -13.36 4.19
N ARG A 2 -11.34 -14.25 4.65
CA ARG A 2 -10.14 -13.90 5.41
C ARG A 2 -9.15 -13.16 4.51
N ILE A 3 -8.26 -12.34 5.07
CA ILE A 3 -7.30 -11.56 4.27
C ILE A 3 -6.37 -12.48 3.49
N ARG A 4 -5.97 -13.62 4.10
CA ARG A 4 -5.16 -14.62 3.42
C ARG A 4 -5.85 -15.24 2.20
N GLU A 5 -7.15 -15.52 2.31
CA GLU A 5 -7.93 -16.03 1.17
C GLU A 5 -7.98 -14.99 0.05
N ARG A 6 -8.12 -13.70 0.39
CA ARG A 6 -8.17 -12.59 -0.59
C ARG A 6 -6.89 -12.47 -1.38
N LEU A 7 -5.74 -12.54 -0.68
CA LEU A 7 -4.43 -12.51 -1.33
C LEU A 7 -4.26 -13.68 -2.31
N LEU A 8 -4.61 -14.90 -1.89
CA LEU A 8 -4.48 -16.10 -2.73
C LEU A 8 -5.41 -16.05 -3.94
N ASP A 9 -6.65 -15.58 -3.77
CA ASP A 9 -7.58 -15.44 -4.88
C ASP A 9 -7.13 -14.36 -5.86
N SER A 10 -6.57 -13.24 -5.37
CA SER A 10 -6.02 -12.19 -6.24
C SER A 10 -4.83 -12.71 -7.06
N GLU A 11 -3.92 -13.46 -6.43
CA GLU A 11 -2.78 -14.10 -7.10
C GLU A 11 -3.28 -15.11 -8.17
N ARG A 12 -4.25 -15.96 -7.83
CA ARG A 12 -4.86 -16.91 -8.77
C ARG A 12 -5.54 -16.23 -9.95
N LEU A 13 -6.34 -15.18 -9.70
CA LEU A 13 -7.02 -14.43 -10.75
C LEU A 13 -6.03 -13.74 -11.69
N MET A 14 -4.92 -13.22 -11.17
CA MET A 14 -3.85 -12.66 -11.98
C MET A 14 -3.22 -13.72 -12.90
N GLU A 15 -2.97 -14.93 -12.40
CA GLU A 15 -2.44 -16.05 -13.20
C GLU A 15 -3.42 -16.50 -14.29
N GLU A 16 -4.71 -16.63 -13.96
CA GLU A 16 -5.74 -17.12 -14.87
C GLU A 16 -6.11 -16.11 -15.96
N THR A 17 -6.14 -14.81 -15.63
CA THR A 17 -6.67 -13.76 -16.52
C THR A 17 -5.59 -12.86 -17.11
N GLY A 18 -4.38 -12.86 -16.55
CA GLY A 18 -3.34 -11.88 -16.85
C GLY A 18 -3.66 -10.45 -16.37
N CYS A 19 -4.72 -10.27 -15.59
CA CYS A 19 -5.19 -8.97 -15.10
C CYS A 19 -5.18 -8.94 -13.57
N TYR A 20 -4.69 -7.83 -13.00
CA TYR A 20 -4.63 -7.63 -11.56
C TYR A 20 -6.01 -7.87 -10.94
N ASP A 21 -6.05 -8.74 -9.93
CA ASP A 21 -7.28 -9.12 -9.21
C ASP A 21 -8.44 -9.58 -10.13
N GLY A 22 -8.12 -10.10 -11.32
CA GLY A 22 -9.10 -10.51 -12.32
C GLY A 22 -9.87 -9.35 -12.96
N ILE A 23 -9.42 -8.11 -12.77
CA ILE A 23 -10.09 -6.91 -13.26
C ILE A 23 -9.80 -6.75 -14.76
N THR A 24 -10.57 -7.43 -15.59
CA THR A 24 -10.50 -7.36 -17.06
C THR A 24 -11.21 -6.13 -17.64
N GLU A 25 -12.11 -5.51 -16.85
CA GLU A 25 -12.79 -4.28 -17.22
C GLU A 25 -12.74 -3.25 -16.08
N LEU A 26 -12.35 -2.01 -16.42
CA LEU A 26 -12.32 -0.89 -15.48
C LEU A 26 -13.71 -0.25 -15.33
N THR A 27 -14.66 -0.98 -14.74
CA THR A 27 -16.09 -0.60 -14.67
C THR A 27 -16.32 0.80 -14.13
N LEU A 28 -15.71 1.18 -13.00
CA LEU A 28 -15.85 2.52 -12.43
C LEU A 28 -15.32 3.62 -13.37
N ARG A 29 -14.18 3.37 -14.02
CA ARG A 29 -13.59 4.33 -14.97
C ARG A 29 -14.45 4.46 -16.23
N ASN A 30 -15.04 3.35 -16.70
CA ASN A 30 -15.88 3.32 -17.89
C ASN A 30 -17.23 4.01 -17.65
N GLN A 31 -17.84 3.79 -16.48
CA GLN A 31 -19.15 4.33 -16.14
C GLN A 31 -19.08 5.78 -15.66
N ASP A 32 -18.07 6.14 -14.85
CA ASP A 32 -17.91 7.47 -14.27
C ASP A 32 -16.42 7.86 -14.19
N PRO A 33 -15.83 8.30 -15.32
CA PRO A 33 -14.41 8.68 -15.38
C PRO A 33 -14.07 9.82 -14.42
N LEU A 34 -14.99 10.76 -14.21
CA LEU A 34 -14.75 11.91 -13.34
C LEU A 34 -14.64 11.47 -11.88
N LYS A 35 -15.51 10.56 -11.44
CA LYS A 35 -15.43 9.99 -10.09
C LYS A 35 -14.16 9.17 -9.89
N PHE A 36 -13.78 8.36 -10.88
CA PHE A 36 -12.52 7.61 -10.84
C PHE A 36 -11.31 8.55 -10.65
N GLU A 37 -11.18 9.57 -11.50
CA GLU A 37 -10.07 10.53 -11.44
C GLU A 37 -10.09 11.36 -10.16
N THR A 38 -11.28 11.78 -9.71
CA THR A 38 -11.43 12.53 -8.45
C THR A 38 -10.96 11.70 -7.25
N LEU A 39 -11.32 10.41 -7.21
CA LEU A 39 -10.90 9.51 -6.14
C LEU A 39 -9.38 9.33 -6.15
N HIS A 40 -8.80 8.99 -7.30
CA HIS A 40 -7.36 8.78 -7.43
C HIS A 40 -6.58 10.04 -7.06
N THR A 41 -7.01 11.20 -7.55
CA THR A 41 -6.38 12.50 -7.26
C THR A 41 -6.40 12.81 -5.77
N LYS A 42 -7.53 12.57 -5.07
CA LYS A 42 -7.64 12.78 -3.63
C LYS A 42 -6.71 11.87 -2.83
N LEU A 43 -6.69 10.57 -3.15
CA LEU A 43 -5.81 9.60 -2.46
C LEU A 43 -4.33 9.97 -2.62
N ARG A 44 -3.92 10.36 -3.83
CA ARG A 44 -2.56 10.83 -4.10
C ARG A 44 -2.26 12.12 -3.32
N ALA A 45 -3.18 13.09 -3.33
CA ALA A 45 -3.01 14.34 -2.60
C ALA A 45 -2.84 14.11 -1.09
N TYR A 46 -3.57 13.16 -0.51
CA TYR A 46 -3.40 12.77 0.90
C TYR A 46 -2.00 12.23 1.19
N CYS A 47 -1.46 11.34 0.35
CA CYS A 47 -0.11 10.82 0.53
C CYS A 47 0.95 11.93 0.47
N VAL A 48 0.84 12.84 -0.52
CA VAL A 48 1.75 13.98 -0.68
C VAL A 48 1.66 14.91 0.52
N SER A 49 0.45 15.29 0.94
CA SER A 49 0.23 16.18 2.07
C SER A 49 0.74 15.56 3.38
N ALA A 50 0.46 14.29 3.62
CA ALA A 50 0.94 13.57 4.80
C ALA A 50 2.46 13.58 4.89
N ARG A 51 3.16 13.33 3.77
CA ARG A 51 4.63 13.42 3.71
C ARG A 51 5.13 14.83 4.03
N GLU A 52 4.59 15.86 3.38
CA GLU A 52 5.06 17.24 3.57
C GLU A 52 4.82 17.77 4.98
N MET A 53 3.80 17.27 5.66
CA MET A 53 3.55 17.59 7.06
C MET A 53 4.47 16.80 7.98
N ALA A 54 4.56 15.48 7.81
CA ALA A 54 5.33 14.61 8.69
C ALA A 54 6.84 14.90 8.66
N ARG A 55 7.41 15.24 7.49
CA ARG A 55 8.85 15.56 7.38
C ARG A 55 9.29 16.72 8.26
N ARG A 56 8.38 17.65 8.58
CA ARG A 56 8.68 18.84 9.41
C ARG A 56 8.85 18.51 10.90
N ILE A 57 8.40 17.33 11.32
CA ILE A 57 8.54 16.84 12.70
C ILE A 57 9.96 16.31 12.95
N SER A 58 10.63 15.82 11.91
CA SER A 58 11.94 15.20 12.04
C SER A 58 13.05 16.23 12.31
N ALA A 59 13.97 15.87 13.20
CA ALA A 59 15.20 16.61 13.42
C ALA A 59 16.31 16.25 12.41
N SER A 60 16.18 15.11 11.70
CA SER A 60 17.17 14.67 10.71
C SER A 60 17.07 15.52 9.44
N PRO A 61 18.17 16.13 8.96
CA PRO A 61 18.18 16.87 7.70
C PRO A 61 17.80 15.99 6.49
N GLY A 62 18.16 14.70 6.50
CA GLY A 62 17.78 13.77 5.42
C GLY A 62 16.27 13.64 5.27
N VAL A 63 15.54 13.55 6.38
CA VAL A 63 14.05 13.52 6.33
C VAL A 63 13.49 14.94 6.14
N ARG A 64 13.96 15.91 6.92
CA ARG A 64 13.37 17.26 6.96
C ARG A 64 13.62 18.05 5.69
N GLU A 65 14.83 18.05 5.14
CA GLU A 65 15.26 18.92 4.03
C GLU A 65 15.32 18.17 2.70
N VAL A 66 15.89 16.96 2.70
CA VAL A 66 15.98 16.13 1.48
C VAL A 66 14.65 15.40 1.22
N GLY A 67 13.96 14.96 2.27
CA GLY A 67 12.70 14.24 2.15
C GLY A 67 12.89 12.74 1.89
N GLU A 68 13.88 12.13 2.54
CA GLU A 68 14.12 10.68 2.53
C GLU A 68 13.03 9.92 3.32
N MET A 69 11.79 10.04 2.84
CA MET A 69 10.62 9.32 3.35
C MET A 69 9.59 9.15 2.23
N VAL A 70 8.73 8.14 2.37
CA VAL A 70 7.60 7.91 1.48
C VAL A 70 6.36 7.53 2.30
N VAL A 71 5.19 7.98 1.86
CA VAL A 71 3.88 7.60 2.40
C VAL A 71 3.09 6.95 1.28
N ALA A 72 2.46 5.81 1.54
CA ALA A 72 1.68 5.09 0.55
C ALA A 72 0.41 4.47 1.16
N ILE A 73 -0.59 4.28 0.31
CA ILE A 73 -1.86 3.60 0.61
C ILE A 73 -1.86 2.28 -0.16
N TYR A 74 -2.24 1.19 0.52
CA TYR A 74 -2.28 -0.15 -0.04
C TYR A 74 -3.69 -0.73 -0.01
N THR A 75 -3.97 -1.69 -0.90
CA THR A 75 -5.10 -2.60 -0.77
C THR A 75 -4.93 -3.51 0.46
N PRO A 76 -6.00 -4.16 0.94
CA PRO A 76 -5.91 -5.15 2.01
C PRO A 76 -4.92 -6.29 1.73
N GLU A 77 -4.73 -6.65 0.46
CA GLU A 77 -3.80 -7.68 -0.01
C GLU A 77 -2.34 -7.19 -0.05
N GLY A 78 -2.12 -5.89 0.14
CA GLY A 78 -0.79 -5.28 0.22
C GLY A 78 -0.27 -4.71 -1.09
N ASP A 79 -1.14 -4.36 -2.05
CA ASP A 79 -0.74 -3.76 -3.33
C ASP A 79 -0.93 -2.24 -3.32
N ALA A 80 0.06 -1.49 -3.82
CA ALA A 80 0.07 -0.03 -3.69
C ALA A 80 -0.94 0.66 -4.63
N ILE A 81 -1.72 1.60 -4.11
CA ILE A 81 -2.76 2.35 -4.84
C ILE A 81 -2.36 3.82 -5.07
N ALA A 82 -1.77 4.44 -4.05
CA ALA A 82 -1.38 5.84 -4.09
C ALA A 82 -0.10 6.04 -3.26
N LEU A 83 0.73 6.97 -3.67
CA LEU A 83 2.06 7.18 -3.11
C LEU A 83 2.47 8.65 -3.16
N SER A 84 3.25 9.07 -2.17
CA SER A 84 4.02 10.31 -2.21
C SER A 84 5.28 10.13 -3.05
N ASN A 85 6.00 11.22 -3.30
CA ASN A 85 7.39 11.15 -3.77
C ASN A 85 8.36 10.76 -2.63
N GLY A 86 9.65 10.70 -2.95
CA GLY A 86 10.74 10.38 -2.01
C GLY A 86 11.42 9.06 -2.34
N ILE A 87 11.69 8.26 -1.32
CA ILE A 87 12.41 6.98 -1.43
C ILE A 87 11.49 5.84 -1.89
N MET A 88 11.21 5.84 -3.19
CA MET A 88 10.24 4.96 -3.86
C MET A 88 10.48 3.46 -3.69
N VAL A 89 11.72 3.03 -3.43
CA VAL A 89 12.08 1.63 -3.16
C VAL A 89 11.23 1.01 -2.04
N HIS A 90 10.79 1.83 -1.08
CA HIS A 90 10.00 1.34 0.04
C HIS A 90 8.56 1.01 -0.29
N VAL A 91 8.04 1.43 -1.45
CA VAL A 91 6.71 1.00 -1.89
C VAL A 91 6.63 -0.52 -2.03
N HIS A 92 7.70 -1.12 -2.56
CA HIS A 92 7.79 -2.56 -2.71
C HIS A 92 8.07 -3.26 -1.37
N THR A 93 9.00 -2.76 -0.55
CA THR A 93 9.36 -3.44 0.71
C THR A 93 8.22 -3.41 1.73
N MET A 94 7.44 -2.33 1.80
CA MET A 94 6.22 -2.28 2.62
C MET A 94 5.13 -3.23 2.09
N SER A 95 4.92 -3.31 0.77
CA SER A 95 4.02 -4.30 0.16
C SER A 95 4.39 -5.73 0.58
N ARG A 96 5.69 -6.07 0.51
CA ARG A 96 6.20 -7.37 0.96
C ARG A 96 5.98 -7.61 2.44
N PHE A 97 6.18 -6.60 3.28
CA PHE A 97 5.91 -6.74 4.70
C PHE A 97 4.43 -7.04 4.98
N ILE A 98 3.49 -6.33 4.31
CA ILE A 98 2.05 -6.60 4.42
C ILE A 98 1.74 -8.04 3.99
N LYS A 99 2.22 -8.46 2.81
CA LYS A 99 2.01 -9.82 2.29
C LYS A 99 2.64 -10.88 3.20
N TRP A 100 3.79 -10.59 3.79
CA TRP A 100 4.43 -11.48 4.76
C TRP A 100 3.59 -11.64 6.02
N MET A 101 3.04 -10.55 6.59
CA MET A 101 2.13 -10.64 7.75
C MET A 101 0.92 -11.52 7.44
N ILE A 102 0.31 -11.33 6.27
CA ILE A 102 -0.83 -12.13 5.80
C ILE A 102 -0.46 -13.62 5.71
N LYS A 103 0.68 -13.94 5.06
CA LYS A 103 1.16 -15.31 4.88
C LYS A 103 1.55 -15.99 6.20
N ASN A 104 1.96 -15.22 7.20
CA ASN A 104 2.36 -15.70 8.53
C ASN A 104 1.23 -15.69 9.57
N GLY A 105 -0.03 -15.51 9.15
CA GLY A 105 -1.18 -15.69 10.03
C GLY A 105 -1.38 -14.55 11.04
N TYR A 106 -0.93 -13.34 10.71
CA TYR A 106 -1.13 -12.18 11.58
C TYR A 106 -2.61 -11.86 11.83
N GLU A 107 -3.51 -12.29 10.94
CA GLU A 107 -4.96 -12.20 11.14
C GLU A 107 -5.43 -13.01 12.37
N ASP A 108 -4.74 -14.11 12.70
CA ASP A 108 -5.06 -14.99 13.85
C ASP A 108 -4.25 -14.61 15.10
N ASN A 109 -2.95 -14.36 14.94
CA ASN A 109 -2.04 -14.00 16.03
C ASN A 109 -0.86 -13.19 15.46
N PRO A 110 -0.63 -11.93 15.88
CA PRO A 110 -1.21 -11.20 17.02
C PRO A 110 -2.66 -10.69 16.84
N ARG A 111 -3.27 -10.88 15.67
CA ARG A 111 -4.45 -10.15 15.15
C ARG A 111 -4.06 -8.76 14.64
N ILE A 112 -4.89 -8.24 13.73
CA ILE A 112 -4.80 -6.90 13.18
C ILE A 112 -6.10 -6.18 13.56
N ARG A 113 -6.03 -5.21 14.47
CA ARG A 113 -7.19 -4.48 14.99
C ARG A 113 -7.11 -3.01 14.62
N GLU A 114 -8.26 -2.35 14.66
CA GLU A 114 -8.34 -0.90 14.48
C GLU A 114 -7.47 -0.20 15.53
N GLY A 115 -6.61 0.71 15.08
CA GLY A 115 -5.67 1.45 15.92
C GLY A 115 -4.31 0.78 16.12
N ASP A 116 -4.11 -0.47 15.67
CA ASP A 116 -2.81 -1.13 15.77
C ASP A 116 -1.76 -0.46 14.86
N ILE A 117 -0.50 -0.43 15.33
CA ILE A 117 0.65 0.10 14.59
C ILE A 117 1.69 -1.02 14.45
N PHE A 118 2.06 -1.32 13.21
CA PHE A 118 3.11 -2.29 12.89
C PHE A 118 4.35 -1.56 12.35
N ALA A 119 5.53 -1.99 12.81
CA ALA A 119 6.82 -1.45 12.37
C ALA A 119 7.72 -2.60 11.91
N ASN A 120 8.46 -2.38 10.82
CA ASN A 120 9.38 -3.37 10.26
C ASN A 120 10.57 -2.69 9.59
N ASN A 121 11.73 -3.34 9.74
CA ASN A 121 12.96 -3.04 9.02
C ASN A 121 13.76 -4.32 8.71
N ASP A 122 13.10 -5.48 8.71
CA ASP A 122 13.76 -6.77 8.46
C ASP A 122 14.09 -6.91 6.96
N ALA A 123 15.38 -6.87 6.66
CA ALA A 123 15.88 -6.97 5.29
C ALA A 123 15.49 -8.30 4.62
N PHE A 124 15.35 -9.40 5.37
CA PHE A 124 15.02 -10.71 4.79
C PHE A 124 13.57 -10.82 4.32
N ILE A 125 12.68 -9.97 4.83
CA ILE A 125 11.29 -9.89 4.37
C ILE A 125 11.19 -9.05 3.09
N GLY A 126 12.01 -7.99 3.01
CA GLY A 126 11.98 -6.98 1.95
C GLY A 126 12.75 -7.31 0.67
N THR A 127 13.60 -8.36 0.65
CA THR A 127 14.47 -8.70 -0.49
C THR A 127 13.83 -9.66 -1.48
#